data_AF-A0A920L057-F1
#
_entry.id   AF-A0A920L057-F1
#
_cell.length_a   1.000
_cell.length_b   1.000
_cell.length_c   1.000
_cell.angle_alpha   90.00
_cell.angle_beta   90.00
_cell.angle_gamma   90.00
#
_symmetry.space_group_name_H-M   'P 1'
#
loop_
_entity.id
_entity.type
_entity.pdbx_description
1 polymer ?
#
loop_
_entity_poly.entity_id
_entity_poly.type
_entity_poly.pdbx_seq_one_letter_code
_entity_poly.pdbx_strand_id
1 'polypeptide(L)'
;MGGDKTALKTALKAAAYRSTFNEEVKLKAVLEAGSLTYTSGDSRVTERFSLDSRKMRGFKAGGLGPRECLNQICGTQNNDALGEKILPLLGLKLNFL
;
A
#
# COMPACT_ATOMS: atom_id res chain seq x y z
N MET A 1 29.19 -12.51 -11.21
CA MET A 1 28.69 -13.29 -10.07
C MET A 1 27.38 -12.65 -9.62
N GLY A 2 26.26 -13.27 -9.95
CA GLY A 2 24.93 -12.76 -9.63
C GLY A 2 24.68 -12.88 -8.14
N GLY A 3 24.54 -11.74 -7.46
CA GLY A 3 24.09 -11.71 -6.09
C GLY A 3 22.60 -12.02 -6.07
N ASP A 4 22.25 -13.27 -5.73
CA ASP A 4 20.88 -13.68 -5.48
C ASP A 4 20.32 -12.85 -4.32
N LYS A 5 19.51 -11.85 -4.66
CA LYS A 5 18.77 -11.05 -3.69
C LYS A 5 17.47 -11.77 -3.40
N THR A 6 17.35 -12.35 -2.22
CA THR A 6 16.14 -13.03 -1.77
C THR A 6 15.24 -12.06 -1.00
N ALA A 7 14.16 -11.62 -1.65
CA ALA A 7 13.10 -10.84 -1.03
C ALA A 7 11.86 -11.72 -0.82
N LEU A 8 11.33 -11.74 0.40
CA LEU A 8 10.07 -12.41 0.73
C LEU A 8 8.94 -11.38 0.76
N LYS A 9 7.99 -11.53 -0.17
CA LYS A 9 6.80 -10.67 -0.28
C LYS A 9 5.54 -11.45 0.07
N THR A 10 4.88 -11.03 1.13
CA THR A 10 3.60 -11.58 1.57
C THR A 10 2.52 -10.54 1.29
N ALA A 11 1.43 -10.95 0.64
CA ALA A 11 0.27 -10.10 0.41
C ALA A 11 -1.01 -10.88 0.70
N LEU A 12 -1.91 -10.27 1.45
CA LEU A 12 -3.22 -10.80 1.82
C LEU A 12 -4.28 -9.79 1.40
N LYS A 13 -5.35 -10.30 0.80
CA LYS A 13 -6.49 -9.50 0.37
C LYS A 13 -7.78 -10.23 0.71
N ALA A 14 -8.65 -9.58 1.47
CA ALA A 14 -9.97 -10.05 1.81
C ALA A 14 -11.03 -9.03 1.36
N ALA A 15 -12.16 -9.51 0.87
CA ALA A 15 -13.29 -8.66 0.50
C ALA A 15 -14.61 -9.29 0.95
N ALA A 16 -15.51 -8.47 1.46
CA ALA A 16 -16.84 -8.86 1.87
C ALA A 16 -17.89 -7.95 1.23
N TYR A 17 -19.02 -8.54 0.84
CA TYR A 17 -20.14 -7.84 0.23
C TYR A 17 -21.39 -8.08 1.06
N ARG A 18 -22.20 -7.04 1.28
CA ARG A 18 -23.48 -7.16 1.97
C ARG A 18 -24.52 -6.30 1.26
N SER A 19 -25.62 -6.90 0.86
CA SER A 19 -26.82 -6.16 0.46
C SER A 19 -27.67 -5.87 1.70
N THR A 20 -28.26 -4.69 1.74
CA THR A 20 -29.23 -4.27 2.77
C THR A 20 -30.30 -3.40 2.11
N PHE A 21 -31.43 -3.18 2.79
CA PHE A 21 -32.60 -2.44 2.26
C PHE A 21 -33.14 -3.03 0.96
N ASN A 22 -33.59 -4.29 0.99
CA ASN A 22 -34.23 -4.92 -0.18
C ASN A 22 -33.39 -4.82 -1.47
N GLU A 23 -32.07 -4.96 -1.31
CA GLU A 23 -31.04 -4.86 -2.38
C GLU A 23 -30.73 -3.46 -2.90
N GLU A 24 -31.39 -2.42 -2.40
CA GLU A 24 -31.18 -1.02 -2.80
C GLU A 24 -29.78 -0.50 -2.43
N VAL A 25 -29.18 -1.04 -1.37
CA VAL A 25 -27.85 -0.64 -0.90
C VAL A 25 -26.90 -1.83 -0.90
N LYS A 26 -25.79 -1.70 -1.63
CA LYS A 26 -24.70 -2.68 -1.68
C LYS A 26 -23.47 -2.13 -0.96
N LEU A 27 -23.12 -2.78 0.14
CA LEU A 27 -21.92 -2.53 0.93
C LEU A 27 -20.78 -3.42 0.44
N LYS A 28 -19.60 -2.83 0.25
CA LYS A 28 -18.35 -3.54 -0.04
C LYS A 28 -17.29 -3.12 0.96
N ALA A 29 -16.76 -4.09 1.70
CA ALA A 29 -15.57 -3.93 2.52
C ALA A 29 -14.39 -4.66 1.84
N VAL A 30 -13.23 -4.02 1.79
CA VAL A 30 -11.98 -4.60 1.28
C VAL A 30 -10.89 -4.34 2.29
N LEU A 31 -10.19 -5.39 2.69
CA LEU A 31 -8.99 -5.33 3.51
C LEU A 31 -7.82 -5.82 2.65
N GLU A 32 -6.79 -5.00 2.48
CA GLU A 32 -5.51 -5.41 1.90
C GLU A 32 -4.42 -5.27 2.97
N ALA A 33 -3.61 -6.31 3.14
CA ALA A 33 -2.45 -6.32 4.02
C ALA A 33 -1.24 -6.83 3.23
N GLY A 34 -0.06 -6.24 3.41
CA GLY A 34 1.16 -6.70 2.77
C GLY A 34 2.38 -6.50 3.65
N SER A 35 3.37 -7.39 3.54
CA SER A 35 4.67 -7.23 4.17
C SER A 35 5.77 -7.71 3.24
N LEU A 36 6.84 -6.93 3.15
CA LEU A 36 8.02 -7.20 2.33
C LEU A 36 9.25 -7.18 3.24
N THR A 37 9.91 -8.32 3.34
CA THR A 37 11.13 -8.49 4.13
C THR A 37 12.25 -8.97 3.24
N TYR A 38 13.39 -8.30 3.30
CA TYR A 38 14.59 -8.65 2.55
C TYR A 38 15.48 -9.53 3.43
N THR A 39 15.96 -10.65 2.88
CA THR A 39 16.83 -11.60 3.60
C THR A 39 18.30 -11.48 3.20
N SER A 40 18.61 -10.91 2.02
CA SER A 40 19.97 -10.53 1.63
C SER A 40 19.99 -9.45 0.53
N GLY A 41 20.91 -8.49 0.66
CA GLY A 41 21.14 -7.40 -0.30
C GLY A 41 20.32 -6.12 -0.05
N ASP A 42 20.85 -4.98 -0.52
CA ASP A 42 20.20 -3.66 -0.41
C ASP A 42 18.80 -3.64 -1.05
N SER A 43 17.84 -3.08 -0.30
CA SER A 43 16.43 -2.95 -0.66
C SER A 43 16.24 -2.00 -1.86
N ARG A 44 15.79 -2.49 -3.02
CA ARG A 44 15.38 -1.61 -4.13
C ARG A 44 13.99 -1.04 -3.88
N VAL A 45 13.83 0.27 -4.02
CA VAL A 45 12.55 0.97 -3.85
C VAL A 45 11.47 0.43 -4.81
N THR A 46 11.86 -0.07 -5.98
CA THR A 46 10.96 -0.64 -7.01
C THR A 46 10.23 -1.93 -6.59
N GLU A 47 10.73 -2.67 -5.60
CA GLU A 47 10.07 -3.93 -5.16
C GLU A 47 9.11 -3.71 -3.98
N ARG A 48 9.17 -2.53 -3.35
CA ARG A 48 8.36 -2.13 -2.20
C ARG A 48 6.90 -1.94 -2.58
N PHE A 49 6.02 -1.95 -1.57
CA PHE A 49 4.62 -1.65 -1.80
C PHE A 49 4.46 -0.14 -2.04
N SER A 50 3.98 0.21 -3.23
CA SER A 50 3.55 1.57 -3.55
C SER A 50 2.03 1.67 -3.47
N LEU A 51 1.55 2.66 -2.73
CA LEU A 51 0.14 3.04 -2.71
C LEU A 51 -0.16 3.86 -3.96
N ASP A 52 -0.73 3.19 -4.96
CA ASP A 52 -1.32 3.83 -6.15
C ASP A 52 -2.61 4.56 -5.74
N SER A 53 -2.93 5.67 -6.42
CA SER A 53 -4.14 6.47 -6.14
C SER A 53 -5.45 5.68 -6.27
N ARG A 54 -5.42 4.54 -6.98
CA ARG A 54 -6.55 3.61 -7.10
C ARG A 54 -6.78 2.77 -5.84
N LYS A 55 -5.77 2.56 -5.00
CA LYS A 55 -5.91 1.83 -3.73
C LYS A 55 -6.47 2.71 -2.63
N MET A 56 -6.06 3.98 -2.57
CA MET A 56 -6.61 4.97 -1.65
C MET A 56 -6.99 6.24 -2.42
N ARG A 57 -8.30 6.48 -2.58
CA ARG A 57 -8.79 7.76 -3.10
C ARG A 57 -8.50 8.88 -2.10
N GLY A 58 -8.32 10.08 -2.63
CA GLY A 58 -7.99 11.27 -1.84
C GLY A 58 -6.49 11.48 -1.61
N PHE A 59 -5.64 10.53 -2.03
CA PHE A 59 -4.19 10.65 -1.92
C PHE A 59 -3.52 10.60 -3.31
N LYS A 60 -2.44 11.38 -3.47
CA LYS A 60 -1.55 11.27 -4.64
C LYS A 60 -0.94 9.86 -4.66
N ALA A 61 -0.62 9.31 -5.83
CA ALA A 61 0.14 8.06 -5.90
C ALA A 61 1.52 8.25 -5.22
N GLY A 62 1.88 7.38 -4.27
CA GLY A 62 3.03 7.60 -3.38
C GLY A 62 2.84 8.73 -2.35
N GLY A 63 1.62 9.25 -2.21
CA GLY A 63 1.25 10.30 -1.26
C GLY A 63 1.22 9.82 0.20
N LEU A 64 1.36 8.52 0.43
CA LEU A 64 1.40 7.88 1.74
C LEU A 64 2.61 6.96 1.82
N GLY A 65 3.26 6.98 2.99
CA GLY A 65 4.39 6.12 3.35
C GLY A 65 5.69 6.86 3.67
N PRO A 66 6.74 6.12 4.08
CA PRO A 66 8.01 6.69 4.49
C PRO A 66 8.59 7.57 3.40
N ARG A 67 9.03 8.76 3.80
CA ARG A 67 9.62 9.74 2.89
C ARG A 67 11.11 9.80 3.08
N GLU A 68 11.79 10.16 2.02
CA GLU A 68 13.20 10.48 2.09
C GLU A 68 13.40 11.68 3.03
N CYS A 69 14.36 11.56 3.94
CA CYS A 69 14.80 12.66 4.78
C CYS A 69 16.31 12.78 4.60
N LEU A 70 16.76 13.90 4.02
CA LEU A 70 18.17 14.19 3.87
C LEU A 70 18.70 14.77 5.18
N ASN A 71 19.78 14.22 5.72
CA ASN A 71 20.37 14.65 7.00
C ASN A 71 19.36 14.75 8.15
N GLN A 72 18.41 13.81 8.23
CA GLN A 72 17.39 13.75 9.30
C GLN A 72 16.40 14.92 9.30
N ILE A 73 16.47 15.80 8.29
CA ILE A 73 15.53 16.89 8.07
C ILE A 73 14.53 16.43 7.00
N CYS A 74 13.28 16.23 7.41
CA CYS A 74 12.23 15.74 6.52
C CYS A 74 11.51 16.90 5.82
N GLY A 75 11.18 16.76 4.54
CA GLY A 75 10.26 17.65 3.81
C GLY A 75 10.86 18.94 3.22
N THR A 76 12.20 19.09 3.15
CA THR A 76 12.84 20.36 2.76
C THR A 76 13.51 20.35 1.38
N GLN A 77 13.94 19.20 0.85
CA GLN A 77 14.65 19.11 -0.44
C GLN A 77 14.24 17.86 -1.24
N ASN A 78 14.37 16.67 -0.63
CA ASN A 78 13.88 15.42 -1.19
C ASN A 78 12.68 14.97 -0.35
N ASN A 79 11.54 14.73 -0.99
CA ASN A 79 10.30 14.32 -0.33
C ASN A 79 9.62 13.18 -1.10
N ASP A 80 10.45 12.37 -1.78
CA ASP A 80 9.97 11.25 -2.56
C ASP A 80 9.55 10.10 -1.65
N ALA A 81 8.53 9.37 -2.10
CA ALA A 81 8.03 8.21 -1.38
C ALA A 81 9.02 7.06 -1.55
N LEU A 82 9.61 6.62 -0.43
CA LEU A 82 10.57 5.52 -0.44
C LEU A 82 9.91 4.14 -0.50
N GLY A 83 8.58 4.08 -0.58
CA GLY A 83 7.80 2.84 -0.60
C GLY A 83 7.77 2.15 0.76
N GLU A 84 6.65 1.49 1.05
CA GLU A 84 6.45 0.84 2.34
C GLU A 84 6.93 -0.61 2.30
N LYS A 85 7.50 -1.07 3.43
CA LYS A 85 7.71 -2.51 3.65
C LYS A 85 6.41 -3.19 4.09
N ILE A 86 5.55 -2.50 4.82
CA ILE A 86 4.27 -3.02 5.32
C ILE A 86 3.15 -2.19 4.72
N LEU A 87 2.08 -2.82 4.24
CA LEU A 87 0.95 -2.16 3.59
C LEU A 87 -0.35 -2.54 4.31
N PRO A 88 -0.84 -1.76 5.28
CA PRO A 88 -2.17 -1.95 5.85
C PRO A 88 -3.18 -1.03 5.13
N LEU A 89 -4.22 -1.61 4.53
CA LEU A 89 -5.24 -0.86 3.81
C LEU A 89 -6.64 -1.41 4.10
N LEU A 90 -7.53 -0.52 4.56
CA LEU A 90 -8.94 -0.82 4.74
C LEU A 90 -9.76 0.13 3.88
N GLY A 91 -10.65 -0.43 3.06
CA GLY A 91 -11.53 0.30 2.18
C GLY A 91 -12.98 -0.10 2.38
N LEU A 92 -13.85 0.89 2.56
CA LEU A 92 -15.30 0.72 2.62
C LEU A 92 -15.94 1.50 1.47
N LYS A 93 -16.85 0.85 0.74
CA LYS A 93 -17.60 1.45 -0.35
C LYS A 93 -19.08 1.13 -0.20
N LEU A 94 -19.90 2.18 -0.29
CA LEU A 94 -21.34 2.09 -0.41
C LEU A 94 -21.72 2.35 -1.87
N ASN A 95 -22.60 1.52 -2.40
CA ASN A 95 -23.27 1.73 -3.68
C ASN A 95 -24.77 1.77 -3.44
N PHE A 96 -25.43 2.78 -4.00
CA PHE A 96 -26.88 2.93 -4.06
C PHE A 96 -27.34 2.56 -5.47
N LEU A 97 -28.48 1.89 -5.59
CA LEU A 97 -29.14 1.58 -6.86
C LEU A 97 -29.92 2.78 -7.41
#